data_AF-A0A9D9XBX3-F1
#
_entry.id   AF-A0A9D9XBX3-F1
#
_cell.length_a   1.000
_cell.length_b   1.000
_cell.length_c   1.000
_cell.angle_alpha   90.00
_cell.angle_beta   90.00
_cell.angle_gamma   90.00
#
_symmetry.space_group_name_H-M   'P 1'
#
loop_
_entity.id
_entity.type
_entity.pdbx_description
1 polymer ?
#
loop_
_entity_poly.entity_id
_entity_poly.type
_entity_poly.pdbx_seq_one_letter_code
_entity_poly.pdbx_strand_id
1 'polypeptide(L)'
;MRITISLPAQTLLVHDDTCALLRHYSVSTAIKGAGEANGSFCTPRGQHIIRAKIGADAAANTVFVGRRPSGEIWSPELAAQFPGRDWMLTRILWLSGTQPGRNRLGSCDTMRRYVYLHGSPDTAVTGVPG
;
A
#
# COMPACT_ATOMS: atom_id res chain seq x y z
N MET A 1 8.05 2.97 -16.11
CA MET A 1 7.42 1.85 -15.37
C MET A 1 5.99 2.20 -14.98
N ARG A 2 5.07 1.22 -14.97
CA ARG A 2 3.65 1.37 -14.59
C ARG A 2 3.23 0.30 -13.60
N ILE A 3 2.45 0.69 -12.58
CA ILE A 3 1.83 -0.25 -11.64
C ILE A 3 0.33 -0.30 -11.90
N THR A 4 -0.22 -1.51 -11.99
CA THR A 4 -1.66 -1.75 -12.11
C THR A 4 -2.11 -2.61 -10.95
N ILE A 5 -3.14 -2.17 -10.23
CA ILE A 5 -3.72 -2.93 -9.12
C ILE A 5 -5.16 -3.30 -9.49
N SER A 6 -5.49 -4.58 -9.39
CA SER A 6 -6.83 -5.09 -9.57
C SER A 6 -7.44 -5.41 -8.20
N LEU A 7 -8.48 -4.68 -7.82
CA LEU A 7 -9.20 -4.94 -6.56
C LEU A 7 -9.97 -6.28 -6.63
N PRO A 8 -10.68 -6.65 -7.72
CA PRO A 8 -11.36 -7.95 -7.75
C PRO A 8 -10.38 -9.13 -7.73
N ALA A 9 -9.23 -9.00 -8.40
CA ALA A 9 -8.25 -10.07 -8.46
C ALA A 9 -7.27 -10.06 -7.28
N GLN A 10 -7.22 -8.98 -6.48
CA GLN A 10 -6.27 -8.78 -5.40
C GLN A 10 -4.81 -8.96 -5.86
N THR A 11 -4.49 -8.35 -7.01
CA THR A 11 -3.15 -8.43 -7.62
C THR A 11 -2.57 -7.06 -7.94
N LEU A 12 -1.24 -6.98 -7.86
CA LEU A 12 -0.44 -5.85 -8.31
C LEU A 12 0.52 -6.32 -9.41
N LEU A 13 0.45 -5.68 -10.57
CA LEU A 13 1.32 -5.92 -11.72
C LEU A 13 2.24 -4.73 -11.94
N VAL A 14 3.52 -5.00 -12.17
CA VAL A 14 4.51 -3.99 -12.53
C VAL A 14 4.93 -4.20 -13.97
N HIS A 15 4.77 -3.18 -14.81
CA HIS A 15 5.20 -3.17 -16.20
C HIS A 15 6.33 -2.16 -16.41
N ASP A 16 7.20 -2.42 -17.38
CA ASP A 16 8.17 -1.44 -17.85
C ASP A 16 7.55 -0.41 -18.82
N ASP A 17 8.39 0.44 -19.42
CA ASP A 17 7.94 1.46 -20.37
C ASP A 17 7.56 0.92 -21.76
N THR A 18 7.90 -0.34 -22.05
CA THR A 18 7.49 -1.06 -23.26
C THR A 18 6.19 -1.86 -23.05
N CYS A 19 5.58 -1.74 -21.86
CA CYS A 19 4.44 -2.53 -21.40
C CYS A 19 4.74 -4.02 -21.14
N ALA A 20 6.01 -4.43 -21.07
CA ALA A 20 6.35 -5.79 -20.68
C ALA A 20 6.11 -6.00 -19.18
N LEU A 21 5.53 -7.14 -18.80
CA LEU A 21 5.28 -7.48 -17.40
C LEU A 21 6.61 -7.86 -16.71
N LEU A 22 7.01 -7.08 -15.71
CA LEU A 22 8.22 -7.32 -14.93
C LEU A 22 7.95 -8.17 -13.69
N ARG A 23 6.86 -7.89 -12.97
CA ARG A 23 6.54 -8.53 -11.68
C ARG A 23 5.04 -8.64 -11.47
N HIS A 24 4.66 -9.67 -10.72
CA HIS A 24 3.29 -9.95 -10.31
C HIS A 24 3.31 -10.29 -8.82
N TYR A 25 2.48 -9.59 -8.04
CA TYR A 25 2.32 -9.81 -6.61
C TYR A 25 0.85 -10.03 -6.25
N SER A 26 0.61 -10.97 -5.34
CA SER A 26 -0.64 -11.03 -4.57
C SER A 26 -0.64 -9.88 -3.57
N VAL A 27 -1.77 -9.20 -3.41
CA VAL A 27 -1.92 -8.07 -2.48
C VAL A 27 -3.23 -8.20 -1.71
N SER A 28 -3.39 -7.35 -0.69
CA SER A 28 -4.67 -7.17 0.01
C SER A 28 -5.04 -5.69 -0.08
N THR A 29 -6.24 -5.40 -0.58
CA THR A 29 -6.82 -4.05 -0.60
C THR A 29 -7.88 -3.92 0.48
N ALA A 30 -8.32 -2.69 0.79
CA ALA A 30 -9.26 -2.46 1.87
C ALA A 30 -10.51 -3.37 1.83
N ILE A 31 -10.85 -3.96 2.98
CA ILE A 31 -12.04 -4.80 3.15
C ILE A 31 -13.36 -4.14 2.73
N LYS A 32 -13.45 -2.79 2.82
CA LYS A 32 -14.62 -2.01 2.38
C LYS A 32 -14.69 -1.80 0.87
N GLY A 33 -13.81 -2.43 0.11
CA GLY A 33 -13.81 -2.39 -1.35
C GLY A 33 -13.37 -1.05 -1.90
N ALA A 34 -13.97 -0.66 -3.03
CA ALA A 34 -13.56 0.52 -3.78
C ALA A 34 -14.29 1.80 -3.33
N GLY A 35 -13.58 2.91 -3.23
CA GLY A 35 -14.19 4.19 -2.85
C GLY A 35 -13.19 5.32 -2.56
N GLU A 36 -13.56 6.52 -2.99
CA GLU A 36 -12.67 7.67 -2.98
C GLU A 36 -12.96 8.67 -1.85
N ALA A 37 -14.15 8.61 -1.24
CA ALA A 37 -14.56 9.52 -0.18
C ALA A 37 -13.65 9.45 1.06
N ASN A 38 -13.34 10.61 1.62
CA ASN A 38 -12.61 10.73 2.87
C ASN A 38 -13.38 10.06 4.01
N GLY A 39 -12.68 9.35 4.89
CA GLY A 39 -13.31 8.56 5.96
C GLY A 39 -14.05 7.30 5.50
N SER A 40 -14.04 6.95 4.20
CA SER A 40 -14.69 5.71 3.73
C SER A 40 -13.94 4.44 4.15
N PHE A 41 -12.63 4.54 4.38
CA PHE A 41 -11.71 3.39 4.53
C PHE A 41 -11.74 2.42 3.34
N CYS A 42 -12.19 2.86 2.17
CA CYS A 42 -12.14 2.10 0.92
C CYS A 42 -10.83 2.38 0.15
N THR A 43 -10.50 1.51 -0.80
CA THR A 43 -9.37 1.70 -1.72
C THR A 43 -9.79 2.65 -2.86
N PRO A 44 -9.13 3.82 -3.05
CA PRO A 44 -9.49 4.74 -4.12
C PRO A 44 -9.06 4.19 -5.48
N ARG A 45 -9.93 4.37 -6.49
CA ARG A 45 -9.62 4.03 -7.89
C ARG A 45 -9.09 5.23 -8.65
N GLY A 46 -8.71 4.99 -9.90
CA GLY A 46 -8.25 6.01 -10.83
C GLY A 46 -6.73 6.04 -10.96
N GLN A 47 -6.22 7.12 -11.56
CA GLN A 47 -4.79 7.29 -11.76
C GLN A 47 -4.14 7.93 -10.52
N HIS A 48 -3.00 7.37 -10.14
CA HIS A 48 -2.19 7.82 -9.01
C HIS A 48 -0.73 7.94 -9.43
N ILE A 49 0.00 8.76 -8.69
CA ILE A 49 1.46 8.80 -8.72
C ILE A 49 2.00 8.46 -7.33
N ILE A 50 3.19 7.87 -7.28
CA ILE A 50 3.95 7.76 -6.04
C ILE A 50 4.51 9.16 -5.74
N ARG A 51 3.94 9.84 -4.73
CA ARG A 51 4.32 11.20 -4.36
C ARG A 51 5.49 11.22 -3.37
N ALA A 52 5.61 10.18 -2.55
CA ALA A 52 6.74 10.00 -1.65
C ALA A 52 7.07 8.51 -1.50
N LYS A 53 8.36 8.22 -1.33
CA LYS A 53 8.89 6.90 -0.97
C LYS A 53 9.57 7.03 0.39
N ILE A 54 9.13 6.23 1.35
CA ILE A 54 9.63 6.24 2.73
C ILE A 54 10.31 4.89 2.99
N GLY A 55 11.47 4.90 3.67
CA GLY A 55 12.25 3.70 3.92
C GLY A 55 13.13 3.25 2.75
N ALA A 56 13.58 4.18 1.89
CA ALA A 56 14.45 3.82 0.76
C ALA A 56 15.73 3.08 1.23
N ASP A 57 16.34 3.60 2.30
CA ASP A 57 17.57 3.10 2.92
C ASP A 57 17.32 2.29 4.22
N ALA A 58 16.05 2.01 4.52
CA ALA A 58 15.72 1.17 5.67
C ALA A 58 16.16 -0.27 5.41
N ALA A 59 16.65 -0.94 6.46
CA ALA A 59 16.95 -2.36 6.40
C ALA A 59 15.69 -3.17 6.05
N ALA A 60 15.88 -4.33 5.43
CA ALA A 60 14.79 -5.27 5.23
C ALA A 60 14.07 -5.55 6.56
N ASN A 61 12.76 -5.69 6.50
CA ASN A 61 11.90 -5.94 7.66
C ASN A 61 11.83 -4.80 8.68
N THR A 62 12.38 -3.61 8.41
CA THR A 62 12.17 -2.44 9.28
C THR A 62 10.67 -2.18 9.46
N VAL A 63 10.23 -2.07 10.71
CA VAL A 63 8.84 -1.79 11.06
C VAL A 63 8.58 -0.29 11.05
N PHE A 64 7.47 0.12 10.45
CA PHE A 64 7.03 1.51 10.42
C PHE A 64 5.77 1.71 11.24
N VAL A 65 5.74 2.79 12.03
CA VAL A 65 4.56 3.27 12.76
C VAL A 65 4.36 4.75 12.42
N GLY A 66 3.16 5.13 11.98
CA GLY A 66 2.89 6.52 11.55
C GLY A 66 3.79 6.99 10.40
N ARG A 67 4.28 6.05 9.57
CA ARG A 67 5.25 6.26 8.48
C ARG A 67 6.65 6.67 8.94
N ARG A 68 7.04 6.35 10.19
CA ARG A 68 8.40 6.51 10.70
C ARG A 68 8.95 5.15 11.12
N PRO A 69 10.25 4.87 10.93
CA PRO A 69 10.84 3.65 11.44
C PRO A 69 10.66 3.61 12.96
N SER A 70 10.18 2.49 13.50
CA SER A 70 9.95 2.37 14.95
C SER A 70 11.22 2.01 15.73
N GLY A 71 12.29 1.62 15.02
CA GLY A 71 13.49 1.02 15.61
C GLY A 71 13.41 -0.51 15.72
N GLU A 72 12.25 -1.11 15.43
CA GLU A 72 12.07 -2.56 15.38
C GLU A 72 12.39 -3.11 13.98
N ILE A 73 12.97 -4.30 13.95
CA ILE A 73 13.05 -5.16 12.76
C ILE A 73 12.11 -6.32 12.98
N TRP A 74 11.20 -6.54 12.03
CA TRP A 74 10.23 -7.63 12.11
C TRP A 74 10.93 -8.98 12.09
N SER A 75 10.47 -9.87 12.98
CA SER A 75 10.79 -11.29 13.00
C SER A 75 9.55 -12.09 13.41
N PRO A 76 9.49 -13.41 13.15
CA PRO A 76 8.40 -14.27 13.62
C PRO A 76 8.22 -14.22 15.15
N GLU A 77 9.31 -14.11 15.92
CA GLU A 77 9.28 -14.02 17.38
C GLU A 77 8.65 -12.72 17.85
N LEU A 78 8.95 -11.60 17.18
CA LEU A 78 8.30 -10.32 17.45
C LEU A 78 6.81 -10.37 17.07
N ALA A 79 6.49 -10.99 15.94
CA ALA A 79 5.11 -11.16 15.50
C ALA A 79 4.28 -11.97 16.50
N ALA A 80 4.85 -13.04 17.07
CA ALA A 80 4.21 -13.88 18.08
C ALA A 80 3.91 -13.13 19.39
N GLN A 81 4.72 -12.13 19.75
CA GLN A 81 4.49 -11.29 20.93
C GLN A 81 3.32 -10.30 20.75
N PHE A 82 3.03 -9.90 19.51
CA PHE A 82 1.99 -8.93 19.19
C PHE A 82 1.01 -9.49 18.15
N PRO A 83 0.23 -10.53 18.51
CA PRO A 83 -0.75 -11.13 17.60
C PRO A 83 -1.78 -10.09 17.16
N GLY A 84 -2.05 -10.02 15.86
CA GLY A 84 -3.03 -9.09 15.29
C GLY A 84 -2.53 -7.66 15.05
N ARG A 85 -1.27 -7.33 15.38
CA ARG A 85 -0.67 -6.04 14.99
C ARG A 85 -0.54 -5.97 13.47
N ASP A 86 -0.93 -4.83 12.91
CA ASP A 86 -0.67 -4.52 11.49
C ASP A 86 0.82 -4.16 11.30
N TRP A 87 1.47 -4.85 10.38
CA TRP A 87 2.91 -4.77 10.15
C TRP A 87 3.19 -4.09 8.82
N MET A 88 3.63 -2.83 8.89
CA MET A 88 4.11 -2.08 7.72
C MET A 88 5.63 -2.19 7.64
N LEU A 89 6.11 -2.94 6.64
CA LEU A 89 7.53 -3.33 6.57
C LEU A 89 8.28 -2.67 5.43
N THR A 90 9.57 -2.44 5.66
CA THR A 90 10.62 -2.07 4.71
C THR A 90 10.42 -0.72 4.03
N ARG A 91 9.33 -0.54 3.28
CA ARG A 91 9.04 0.65 2.47
C ARG A 91 7.56 1.01 2.49
N ILE A 92 7.30 2.30 2.38
CA ILE A 92 5.96 2.86 2.14
C ILE A 92 6.01 3.73 0.88
N LEU A 93 5.14 3.45 -0.09
CA LEU A 93 4.95 4.23 -1.32
C LEU A 93 3.66 5.03 -1.19
N TRP A 94 3.78 6.30 -0.83
CA TRP A 94 2.63 7.16 -0.59
C TRP A 94 2.05 7.69 -1.90
N LEU A 95 0.76 7.40 -2.10
CA LEU A 95 0.06 7.70 -3.34
C LEU A 95 -0.60 9.08 -3.29
N SER A 96 -0.62 9.73 -4.45
CA SER A 96 -1.42 10.93 -4.68
C SER A 96 -2.26 10.74 -5.94
N GLY A 97 -3.56 10.99 -5.82
CA GLY A 97 -4.45 10.95 -6.97
C GLY A 97 -4.14 12.07 -7.95
N THR A 98 -4.54 11.88 -9.20
CA THR A 98 -4.27 12.83 -10.30
C THR A 98 -5.54 13.39 -10.93
N GLN A 99 -6.71 12.96 -10.47
CA GLN A 99 -8.01 13.27 -11.10
C GLN A 99 -8.87 14.10 -10.13
N PRO A 100 -8.93 15.44 -10.30
CA PRO A 100 -9.75 16.32 -9.46
C PRO A 100 -11.21 15.87 -9.37
N GLY A 101 -11.78 15.92 -8.18
CA GLY A 101 -13.18 15.51 -7.94
C GLY A 101 -13.41 14.00 -7.93
N ARG A 102 -12.44 13.19 -8.38
CA ARG A 102 -12.48 11.73 -8.28
C ARG A 102 -11.58 11.20 -7.17
N ASN A 103 -10.27 11.46 -7.24
CA ASN A 103 -9.30 10.93 -6.27
C ASN A 103 -8.26 11.98 -5.81
N ARG A 104 -8.47 13.24 -6.20
CA ARG A 104 -7.59 14.38 -5.94
C ARG A 104 -8.43 15.61 -5.55
N LEU A 105 -7.95 16.35 -4.56
CA LEU A 105 -8.62 17.52 -3.96
C LEU A 105 -9.98 17.19 -3.32
N GLY A 106 -10.57 18.19 -2.66
CA GLY A 106 -11.89 18.09 -2.03
C GLY A 106 -12.00 16.96 -1.00
N SER A 107 -13.17 16.33 -0.97
CA SER A 107 -13.50 15.22 -0.07
C SER A 107 -12.99 13.86 -0.56
N CYS A 108 -12.25 13.79 -1.66
CA CYS A 108 -11.78 12.53 -2.25
C CYS A 108 -10.26 12.45 -2.45
N ASP A 109 -9.49 13.36 -1.85
CA ASP A 109 -8.04 13.44 -2.02
C ASP A 109 -7.31 12.22 -1.42
N THR A 110 -6.73 11.40 -2.30
CA THR A 110 -6.04 10.16 -1.92
C THR A 110 -4.85 10.40 -0.97
N MET A 111 -4.08 11.47 -1.18
CA MET A 111 -2.89 11.72 -0.39
C MET A 111 -3.25 12.16 1.03
N ARG A 112 -4.25 13.05 1.16
CA ARG A 112 -4.80 13.50 2.46
C ARG A 112 -5.44 12.36 3.25
N ARG A 113 -5.92 11.32 2.55
CA ARG A 113 -6.44 10.08 3.13
C ARG A 113 -5.36 9.09 3.59
N TYR A 114 -4.08 9.42 3.44
CA TYR A 114 -2.95 8.56 3.81
C TYR A 114 -2.99 7.17 3.14
N VAL A 115 -3.34 7.10 1.85
CA VAL A 115 -3.33 5.83 1.11
C VAL A 115 -1.94 5.56 0.55
N TYR A 116 -1.40 4.37 0.81
CA TYR A 116 -0.07 3.96 0.37
C TYR A 116 0.01 2.46 0.09
N LEU A 117 1.04 2.06 -0.64
CA LEU A 117 1.47 0.67 -0.74
C LEU A 117 2.58 0.43 0.29
N HIS A 118 2.56 -0.69 1.00
CA HIS A 118 3.63 -1.07 1.93
C HIS A 118 3.92 -2.56 1.85
N GLY A 119 5.09 -2.96 2.36
CA GLY A 119 5.39 -4.38 2.56
C GLY A 119 4.63 -4.93 3.77
N SER A 120 4.32 -6.21 3.72
CA SER A 120 3.79 -7.01 4.82
C SER A 120 4.74 -8.20 5.09
N PRO A 121 4.61 -8.88 6.24
CA PRO A 121 5.28 -10.16 6.44
C PRO A 121 4.86 -11.20 5.40
N ASP A 122 5.74 -12.15 5.09
CA ASP A 122 5.42 -13.27 4.19
C ASP A 122 4.30 -14.18 4.74
N THR A 123 4.11 -14.16 6.06
CA THR A 123 3.03 -14.90 6.74
C THR A 123 1.67 -14.19 6.67
N ALA A 124 1.60 -12.97 6.12
CA ALA A 124 0.35 -12.25 5.98
C ALA A 124 -0.55 -12.92 4.94
N VAL A 125 -1.85 -12.96 5.20
CA VAL A 125 -2.84 -13.43 4.23
C VAL A 125 -2.92 -12.40 3.09
N THR A 126 -2.66 -12.85 1.86
CA THR A 126 -2.73 -12.04 0.64
C THR A 126 -3.72 -12.65 -0.34
N GLY A 127 -4.20 -11.86 -1.31
CA GLY A 127 -5.14 -12.32 -2.33
C GLY A 127 -6.62 -12.19 -1.92
N VAL A 128 -6.88 -11.59 -0.75
CA VAL A 128 -8.22 -11.27 -0.25
C VAL A 128 -8.23 -9.87 0.35
N PRO A 129 -9.37 -9.16 0.34
CA PRO A 129 -9.46 -7.87 1.02
C PRO A 129 -9.17 -7.97 2.52
N GLY A 130 -8.48 -6.97 3.07
CA GLY A 130 -8.04 -6.91 4.48
C GLY A 130 -8.15 -5.51 5.08
#